data_AF-A0A133ZDI6-F1
#
_entry.id   AF-A0A133ZDI6-F1
#
_cell.length_a   1.000
_cell.length_b   1.000
_cell.length_c   1.000
_cell.angle_alpha   90.00
_cell.angle_beta   90.00
_cell.angle_gamma   90.00
#
_symmetry.space_group_name_H-M   'P 1'
#
loop_
_entity.id
_entity.type
_entity.pdbx_description
1 polymer ?
#
loop_
_entity_poly.entity_id
_entity_poly.type
_entity_poly.pdbx_seq_one_letter_code
_entity_poly.pdbx_strand_id
1 'polypeptide(L)'
;MINLLTQISEEVGRVGVLFEVKTNVRAKSLIIKKVHTLLLLEDCNLSPECIENIIRGEKIYKDYKESTLVKNLFDVYEMSVKLNPCSVNDMLFAYKMLLGSVDTVNYEFREDGKNDVDIFEMNSIPSRFVPGAIRDVFDWYKKSELHSLIKSAVLYFELEFLKPFKEYNGIMSRLWFDMLLCRWKDLFLLVSVHDNLIKRRDEYREVLYDACKIGECNRFVELMLETVYKALKNADIHNAGSKVAEPKSINKSYKNEDMDESVTVKATSSFTNKLLEVMGDEVLSTNEIMLRLGMTHKPTFRKNYLNPAIETGLVEMTLPGKPRSRHQRYKKIS
;
A
#
# COMPACT_ATOMS: atom_id res chain seq x y z
N MET A 1 -2.17 -18.91 -17.66
CA MET A 1 -2.06 -17.44 -17.38
C MET A 1 -3.28 -16.56 -17.77
N ILE A 2 -3.75 -16.50 -19.03
CA ILE A 2 -4.81 -15.55 -19.46
C ILE A 2 -6.15 -15.71 -18.70
N ASN A 3 -6.60 -16.94 -18.48
CA ASN A 3 -7.82 -17.21 -17.71
C ASN A 3 -7.73 -16.66 -16.28
N LEU A 4 -6.58 -16.85 -15.65
CA LEU A 4 -6.32 -16.38 -14.29
C LEU A 4 -6.28 -14.84 -14.24
N LEU A 5 -5.69 -14.19 -15.24
CA LEU A 5 -5.70 -12.74 -15.35
C LEU A 5 -7.13 -12.18 -15.49
N THR A 6 -7.97 -12.88 -16.25
CA THR A 6 -9.39 -12.51 -16.45
C THR A 6 -10.16 -12.62 -15.13
N GLN A 7 -10.00 -13.74 -14.41
CA GLN A 7 -10.60 -13.95 -13.09
C GLN A 7 -10.12 -12.92 -12.06
N ILE A 8 -8.83 -12.60 -12.05
CA ILE A 8 -8.30 -11.55 -11.17
C ILE A 8 -8.91 -10.19 -11.50
N SER A 9 -9.09 -9.86 -12.79
CA SER A 9 -9.68 -8.59 -13.20
C SER A 9 -11.14 -8.47 -12.76
N GLU A 10 -11.90 -9.56 -12.84
CA GLU A 10 -13.27 -9.65 -12.31
C GLU A 10 -13.30 -9.45 -10.79
N GLU A 11 -12.44 -10.17 -10.06
CA GLU A 11 -12.33 -10.07 -8.61
C GLU A 11 -11.87 -8.69 -8.14
N VAL A 12 -10.96 -8.04 -8.87
CA VAL A 12 -10.54 -6.65 -8.63
C VAL A 12 -11.74 -5.70 -8.73
N GLY A 13 -12.62 -5.89 -9.72
CA GLY A 13 -13.86 -5.12 -9.86
C GLY A 13 -14.79 -5.33 -8.67
N ARG A 14 -15.06 -6.60 -8.33
CA ARG A 14 -15.92 -7.00 -7.20
C ARG A 14 -15.41 -6.44 -5.86
N VAL A 15 -14.12 -6.64 -5.57
CA VAL A 15 -13.47 -6.21 -4.33
C VAL A 15 -13.33 -4.68 -4.27
N GLY A 16 -13.12 -4.01 -5.42
CA GLY A 16 -13.11 -2.55 -5.51
C GLY A 16 -14.39 -1.93 -4.96
N VAL A 17 -15.56 -2.44 -5.38
CA VAL A 17 -16.87 -1.98 -4.89
C VAL A 17 -17.03 -2.22 -3.39
N LEU A 18 -16.58 -3.38 -2.88
CA LEU A 18 -16.67 -3.70 -1.44
C LEU A 18 -15.87 -2.73 -0.57
N PHE A 19 -14.73 -2.24 -1.07
CA PHE A 19 -13.86 -1.31 -0.33
C PHE A 19 -14.25 0.16 -0.49
N GLU A 20 -14.86 0.57 -1.62
CA GLU A 20 -15.43 1.93 -1.78
C GLU A 20 -16.50 2.25 -0.73
N VAL A 21 -17.23 1.23 -0.25
CA VAL A 21 -18.27 1.37 0.79
C VAL A 21 -17.67 1.43 2.21
N LYS A 22 -16.38 1.09 2.39
CA LYS A 22 -15.75 0.91 3.71
C LYS A 22 -14.34 1.54 3.78
N THR A 23 -14.26 2.86 3.98
CA THR A 23 -12.97 3.47 4.40
C THR A 23 -13.15 4.54 5.47
N ASN A 24 -12.71 4.23 6.69
CA ASN A 24 -11.68 5.00 7.43
C ASN A 24 -11.49 4.49 8.88
N VAL A 25 -10.90 3.29 9.08
CA VAL A 25 -10.41 2.89 10.43
C VAL A 25 -9.15 1.98 10.42
N ARG A 26 -8.75 1.32 9.31
CA ARG A 26 -7.85 0.15 9.38
C ARG A 26 -6.46 0.26 8.73
N ALA A 27 -6.04 1.42 8.21
CA ALA A 27 -4.78 1.54 7.45
C ALA A 27 -3.55 1.03 8.23
N LYS A 28 -3.38 1.46 9.49
CA LYS A 28 -2.27 0.99 10.33
C LYS A 28 -2.33 -0.51 10.62
N SER A 29 -3.49 -1.04 10.99
CA SER A 29 -3.65 -2.47 11.27
C SER A 29 -3.33 -3.37 10.06
N LEU A 30 -3.61 -2.88 8.85
CA LEU A 30 -3.30 -3.60 7.61
C LEU A 30 -1.81 -3.56 7.31
N ILE A 31 -1.14 -2.43 7.54
CA ILE A 31 0.33 -2.34 7.44
C ILE A 31 0.99 -3.27 8.46
N ILE A 32 0.54 -3.27 9.73
CA ILE A 32 1.04 -4.19 10.76
C ILE A 32 0.92 -5.64 10.30
N LYS A 33 -0.23 -6.01 9.70
CA LYS A 33 -0.44 -7.34 9.14
C LYS A 33 0.55 -7.66 8.01
N LYS A 34 0.78 -6.73 7.08
CA LYS A 34 1.77 -6.90 6.00
C LYS A 34 3.19 -7.07 6.53
N VAL A 35 3.60 -6.25 7.51
CA VAL A 35 4.90 -6.36 8.19
C VAL A 35 5.06 -7.75 8.81
N HIS A 36 4.08 -8.20 9.59
CA HIS A 36 4.09 -9.54 10.19
C HIS A 36 4.22 -10.65 9.14
N THR A 37 3.44 -10.58 8.05
CA THR A 37 3.49 -11.57 6.98
C THR A 37 4.86 -11.63 6.29
N LEU A 38 5.48 -10.47 6.02
CA LEU A 38 6.81 -10.43 5.39
C LEU A 38 7.90 -11.00 6.30
N LEU A 39 7.84 -10.71 7.61
CA LEU A 39 8.80 -11.20 8.60
C LEU A 39 8.68 -12.71 8.80
N LEU A 40 7.46 -13.25 8.84
CA LEU A 40 7.25 -14.71 8.90
C LEU A 40 7.86 -15.43 7.69
N LEU A 41 7.81 -14.84 6.50
CA LEU A 41 8.43 -15.41 5.30
C LEU A 41 9.96 -15.47 5.40
N GLU A 42 10.58 -14.58 6.19
CA GLU A 42 12.01 -14.52 6.51
C GLU A 42 12.41 -15.34 7.76
N ASP A 43 11.58 -16.28 8.21
CA ASP A 43 11.84 -17.10 9.41
C ASP A 43 11.90 -16.30 10.73
N CYS A 44 11.44 -15.04 10.76
CA CYS A 44 11.32 -14.27 11.99
C CYS A 44 10.04 -14.67 12.75
N ASN A 45 10.20 -15.33 13.90
CA ASN A 45 9.10 -15.90 14.68
C ASN A 45 8.53 -14.94 15.75
N LEU A 46 8.26 -13.68 15.37
CA LEU A 46 7.62 -12.71 16.26
C LEU A 46 6.10 -12.86 16.24
N SER A 47 5.46 -12.86 17.40
CA SER A 47 3.99 -12.90 17.47
C SER A 47 3.37 -11.57 16.97
N PRO A 48 2.12 -11.58 16.45
CA PRO A 48 1.43 -10.36 16.03
C PRO A 48 1.35 -9.29 17.14
N GLU A 49 1.07 -9.72 18.38
CA GLU A 49 1.01 -8.86 19.55
C GLU A 49 2.38 -8.23 19.86
N CYS A 50 3.47 -9.01 19.69
CA CYS A 50 4.84 -8.51 19.84
C CYS A 50 5.12 -7.40 18.83
N ILE A 51 4.81 -7.62 17.55
CA ILE A 51 5.01 -6.64 16.47
C ILE A 51 4.22 -5.36 16.73
N GLU A 52 2.95 -5.47 17.10
CA GLU A 52 2.11 -4.31 17.39
C GLU A 52 2.67 -3.48 18.57
N ASN A 53 3.07 -4.14 19.65
CA ASN A 53 3.68 -3.49 20.80
C ASN A 53 5.04 -2.82 20.47
N ILE A 54 5.85 -3.44 19.60
CA ILE A 54 7.10 -2.84 19.09
C ILE A 54 6.78 -1.54 18.34
N ILE A 55 5.80 -1.56 17.45
CA ILE A 55 5.40 -0.41 16.62
C ILE A 55 4.82 0.71 17.49
N ARG A 56 4.07 0.38 18.55
CA ARG A 56 3.53 1.35 19.51
C ARG A 56 4.56 1.91 20.50
N GLY A 57 5.73 1.28 20.61
CA GLY A 57 6.79 1.70 21.54
C GLY A 57 6.52 1.33 23.01
N GLU A 58 5.64 0.35 23.27
CA GLU A 58 5.15 0.03 24.61
C GLU A 58 6.10 -0.87 25.44
N LYS A 59 7.08 -1.54 24.82
CA LYS A 59 8.04 -2.43 25.52
C LYS A 59 9.45 -2.37 24.93
N ILE A 60 10.45 -2.64 25.79
CA ILE A 60 11.84 -2.89 25.42
C ILE A 60 12.00 -4.40 25.18
N TYR A 61 12.43 -4.78 23.99
CA TYR A 61 12.53 -6.17 23.54
C TYR A 61 13.96 -6.70 23.59
N LYS A 62 14.09 -8.03 23.77
CA LYS A 62 15.38 -8.72 23.98
C LYS A 62 16.26 -8.76 22.74
N ASP A 63 15.68 -8.88 21.54
CA ASP A 63 16.43 -8.82 20.28
C ASP A 63 16.31 -7.43 19.67
N TYR A 64 17.38 -6.65 19.80
CA TYR A 64 17.43 -5.29 19.29
C TYR A 64 17.42 -5.25 17.75
N LYS A 65 17.98 -6.26 17.05
CA LYS A 65 18.05 -6.29 15.59
C LYS A 65 16.68 -6.55 14.98
N GLU A 66 15.97 -7.57 15.46
CA GLU A 66 14.62 -7.88 14.97
C GLU A 66 13.61 -6.76 15.31
N SER A 67 13.69 -6.20 16.53
CA SER A 67 12.78 -5.11 16.93
C SER A 67 13.00 -3.84 16.11
N THR A 68 14.25 -3.56 15.75
CA THR A 68 14.58 -2.43 14.87
C THR A 68 14.08 -2.68 13.45
N LEU A 69 14.28 -3.89 12.92
CA LEU A 69 13.78 -4.28 11.59
C LEU A 69 12.25 -4.14 11.49
N VAL A 70 11.50 -4.54 12.53
CA VAL A 70 10.04 -4.37 12.59
C VAL A 70 9.64 -2.91 12.44
N LYS A 71 10.25 -2.01 13.22
CA LYS A 71 9.96 -0.56 13.17
C LYS A 71 10.31 0.02 11.81
N ASN A 72 11.51 -0.27 11.33
CA ASN A 72 11.99 0.24 10.06
C ASN A 72 11.13 -0.23 8.89
N LEU A 73 10.73 -1.51 8.86
CA LEU A 73 9.86 -2.04 7.82
C LEU A 73 8.47 -1.40 7.87
N PHE A 74 7.93 -1.17 9.07
CA PHE A 74 6.68 -0.43 9.25
C PHE A 74 6.79 1.00 8.68
N ASP A 75 7.86 1.72 9.02
CA ASP A 75 8.10 3.09 8.54
C ASP A 75 8.27 3.14 7.02
N VAL A 76 8.92 2.14 6.41
CA VAL A 76 9.05 2.00 4.97
C VAL A 76 7.67 1.81 4.32
N TYR A 77 6.80 0.98 4.90
CA TYR A 77 5.42 0.83 4.40
C TYR A 77 4.62 2.13 4.52
N GLU A 78 4.75 2.90 5.61
CA GLU A 78 4.11 4.22 5.72
C GLU A 78 4.64 5.20 4.66
N MET A 79 5.94 5.12 4.33
CA MET A 79 6.57 5.94 3.30
C MET A 79 6.25 5.49 1.86
N SER A 80 5.85 4.22 1.67
CA SER A 80 5.70 3.59 0.34
C SER A 80 4.83 4.37 -0.64
N VAL A 81 3.82 5.10 -0.15
CA VAL A 81 2.91 5.93 -0.95
C VAL A 81 3.61 7.11 -1.64
N LYS A 82 4.76 7.54 -1.09
CA LYS A 82 5.59 8.64 -1.63
C LYS A 82 6.73 8.14 -2.52
N LEU A 83 6.99 6.84 -2.53
CA LEU A 83 8.09 6.24 -3.28
C LEU A 83 7.65 5.86 -4.70
N ASN A 84 8.55 6.05 -5.65
CA ASN A 84 8.39 5.62 -7.03
C ASN A 84 9.05 4.24 -7.22
N PRO A 85 8.30 3.14 -7.38
CA PRO A 85 8.88 1.80 -7.55
C PRO A 85 9.66 1.60 -8.85
N CYS A 86 9.66 2.59 -9.77
CA CYS A 86 10.49 2.59 -10.97
C CYS A 86 11.74 3.51 -10.84
N SER A 87 12.04 4.00 -9.63
CA SER A 87 13.22 4.81 -9.30
C SER A 87 14.24 3.97 -8.54
N VAL A 88 15.46 3.87 -9.07
CA VAL A 88 16.57 3.19 -8.38
C VAL A 88 16.91 3.91 -7.07
N ASN A 89 16.89 5.25 -7.07
CA ASN A 89 17.18 6.04 -5.87
C ASN A 89 16.16 5.78 -4.76
N ASP A 90 14.88 5.61 -5.11
CA ASP A 90 13.83 5.35 -4.13
C ASP A 90 13.95 3.92 -3.58
N MET A 91 14.45 2.97 -4.38
CA MET A 91 14.80 1.63 -3.92
C MET A 91 15.95 1.64 -2.92
N LEU A 92 17.03 2.34 -3.24
CA LEU A 92 18.16 2.51 -2.33
C LEU A 92 17.74 3.26 -1.05
N PHE A 93 16.86 4.25 -1.17
CA PHE A 93 16.31 4.98 -0.03
C PHE A 93 15.44 4.10 0.86
N ALA A 94 14.55 3.29 0.29
CA ALA A 94 13.74 2.34 1.05
C ALA A 94 14.62 1.30 1.78
N TYR A 95 15.66 0.81 1.11
CA TYR A 95 16.63 -0.10 1.72
C TYR A 95 17.41 0.58 2.86
N LYS A 96 17.82 1.84 2.68
CA LYS A 96 18.44 2.64 3.74
C LYS A 96 17.54 2.76 4.96
N MET A 97 16.26 3.09 4.75
CA MET A 97 15.28 3.16 5.82
C MET A 97 15.13 1.80 6.53
N LEU A 98 15.09 0.70 5.77
CA LEU A 98 14.99 -0.65 6.32
C LEU A 98 16.16 -0.99 7.25
N LEU A 99 17.39 -0.60 6.90
CA LEU A 99 18.59 -0.81 7.72
C LEU A 99 18.66 0.11 8.96
N GLY A 100 17.87 1.19 9.00
CA GLY A 100 17.88 2.15 10.11
C GLY A 100 19.17 2.98 10.19
N SER A 101 19.94 3.06 9.10
CA SER A 101 21.20 3.81 9.09
C SER A 101 20.94 5.31 8.89
N VAL A 102 21.28 6.10 9.90
CA VAL A 102 21.43 7.56 9.75
C VAL A 102 22.67 7.87 8.90
N ASP A 103 23.68 6.99 8.94
CA ASP A 103 24.93 7.15 8.21
C ASP A 103 24.80 6.97 6.69
N THR A 104 25.33 7.96 5.99
CA THR A 104 25.26 8.15 4.54
C THR A 104 26.12 7.19 3.70
N VAL A 105 26.78 6.19 4.30
CA VAL A 105 27.95 5.55 3.69
C VAL A 105 27.67 4.18 3.05
N ASN A 106 26.65 3.41 3.46
CA ASN A 106 26.46 2.02 2.96
C ASN A 106 24.99 1.66 2.64
N TYR A 107 24.32 2.41 1.76
CA TYR A 107 23.02 1.99 1.18
C TYR A 107 23.14 1.69 -0.30
N GLU A 108 24.26 1.08 -0.67
CA GLU A 108 24.61 0.70 -2.03
C GLU A 108 24.18 -0.73 -2.34
N PHE A 109 24.24 -1.09 -3.62
CA PHE A 109 24.12 -2.48 -4.03
C PHE A 109 25.19 -3.33 -3.36
N ARG A 110 24.94 -4.64 -3.22
CA ARG A 110 25.92 -5.57 -2.66
C ARG A 110 27.25 -5.48 -3.43
N GLU A 111 28.34 -5.67 -2.71
CA GLU A 111 29.67 -5.91 -3.27
C GLU A 111 30.01 -7.40 -3.18
N ASP A 112 30.78 -7.91 -4.13
CA ASP A 112 31.28 -9.28 -4.09
C ASP A 112 32.35 -9.43 -2.99
N GLY A 113 32.32 -10.52 -2.22
CA GLY A 113 33.29 -10.81 -1.18
C GLY A 113 34.67 -11.16 -1.75
N LYS A 114 35.76 -10.76 -1.06
CA LYS A 114 37.15 -11.03 -1.48
C LYS A 114 37.50 -12.53 -1.59
N ASN A 115 36.72 -13.42 -0.96
CA ASN A 115 36.88 -14.87 -0.95
C ASN A 115 35.62 -15.60 -1.44
N ASP A 116 34.81 -14.99 -2.31
CA ASP A 116 33.59 -15.63 -2.83
C ASP A 116 33.93 -16.74 -3.83
N VAL A 117 34.35 -17.88 -3.30
CA VAL A 117 34.37 -19.18 -4.00
C VAL A 117 32.94 -19.57 -4.44
N ASP A 118 31.92 -19.06 -3.74
CA ASP A 118 30.49 -19.22 -4.04
C ASP A 118 30.01 -18.54 -5.33
N ILE A 119 30.73 -17.55 -5.90
CA ILE A 119 30.32 -16.94 -7.18
C ILE A 119 30.35 -17.97 -8.31
N PHE A 120 31.28 -18.93 -8.25
CA PHE A 120 31.42 -19.99 -9.24
C PHE A 120 30.54 -21.21 -8.95
N GLU A 121 30.13 -21.45 -7.70
CA GLU A 121 29.23 -22.56 -7.35
C GLU A 121 27.74 -22.20 -7.47
N MET A 122 27.38 -20.90 -7.39
CA MET A 122 25.98 -20.47 -7.24
C MET A 122 25.38 -19.73 -8.46
N ASN A 123 26.08 -19.65 -9.59
CA ASN A 123 25.63 -18.92 -10.81
C ASN A 123 25.15 -17.48 -10.51
N SER A 124 25.74 -16.82 -9.51
CA SER A 124 25.30 -15.51 -9.07
C SER A 124 25.87 -14.41 -9.96
N ILE A 125 25.07 -13.37 -10.25
CA ILE A 125 25.51 -12.24 -11.07
C ILE A 125 26.57 -11.43 -10.31
N PRO A 126 27.76 -11.16 -10.89
CA PRO A 126 28.76 -10.33 -10.24
C PRO A 126 28.22 -8.94 -9.85
N SER A 127 28.52 -8.47 -8.64
CA SER A 127 28.04 -7.21 -8.05
C SER A 127 28.14 -6.02 -8.99
N ARG A 128 29.25 -5.90 -9.73
CA ARG A 128 29.49 -4.80 -10.69
C ARG A 128 28.40 -4.66 -11.76
N PHE A 129 27.67 -5.73 -12.09
CA PHE A 129 26.61 -5.71 -13.09
C PHE A 129 25.22 -5.43 -12.49
N VAL A 130 25.04 -5.60 -11.18
CA VAL A 130 23.75 -5.43 -10.49
C VAL A 130 23.14 -4.04 -10.71
N PRO A 131 23.87 -2.92 -10.58
CA PRO A 131 23.27 -1.60 -10.80
C PRO A 131 22.75 -1.40 -12.23
N GLY A 132 23.43 -1.98 -13.22
CA GLY A 132 23.01 -1.98 -14.62
C GLY A 132 21.75 -2.81 -14.81
N ALA A 133 21.78 -4.06 -14.34
CA ALA A 133 20.65 -4.99 -14.46
C ALA A 133 19.38 -4.44 -13.81
N ILE A 134 19.46 -3.83 -12.63
CA ILE A 134 18.30 -3.21 -11.96
C ILE A 134 17.72 -2.06 -12.81
N ARG A 135 18.57 -1.23 -13.42
CA ARG A 135 18.10 -0.18 -14.35
C ARG A 135 17.40 -0.78 -15.57
N ASP A 136 17.97 -1.82 -16.15
CA ASP A 136 17.43 -2.50 -17.32
C ASP A 136 16.06 -3.14 -17.02
N VAL A 137 15.92 -3.78 -15.86
CA VAL A 137 14.64 -4.35 -15.38
C VAL A 137 13.59 -3.26 -15.20
N PHE A 138 13.94 -2.11 -14.61
CA PHE A 138 13.00 -1.01 -14.43
C PHE A 138 12.62 -0.34 -15.76
N ASP A 139 13.56 -0.21 -16.69
CA ASP A 139 13.29 0.33 -18.02
C ASP A 139 12.45 -0.63 -18.85
N TRP A 140 12.68 -1.95 -18.73
CA TRP A 140 11.81 -2.98 -19.30
C TRP A 140 10.39 -2.86 -18.73
N TYR A 141 10.23 -2.74 -17.41
CA TYR A 141 8.91 -2.60 -16.78
C TYR A 141 8.13 -1.38 -17.32
N LYS A 142 8.81 -0.26 -17.53
CA LYS A 142 8.23 0.98 -18.08
C LYS A 142 7.79 0.82 -19.53
N LYS A 143 8.59 0.14 -20.37
CA LYS A 143 8.36 -0.02 -21.81
C LYS A 143 7.44 -1.19 -22.15
N SER A 144 7.37 -2.19 -21.29
CA SER A 144 6.63 -3.43 -21.53
C SER A 144 5.12 -3.18 -21.63
N GLU A 145 4.54 -3.69 -22.72
CA GLU A 145 3.10 -3.70 -23.01
C GLU A 145 2.34 -4.82 -22.27
N LEU A 146 3.05 -5.68 -21.54
CA LEU A 146 2.43 -6.69 -20.70
C LEU A 146 1.55 -6.04 -19.64
N HIS A 147 0.46 -6.73 -19.30
CA HIS A 147 -0.45 -6.30 -18.25
C HIS A 147 0.31 -6.05 -16.94
N SER A 148 -0.02 -4.94 -16.23
CA SER A 148 0.70 -4.48 -15.04
C SER A 148 0.96 -5.58 -14.02
N LEU A 149 -0.03 -6.42 -13.71
CA LEU A 149 0.12 -7.55 -12.80
C LEU A 149 1.22 -8.56 -13.23
N ILE A 150 1.29 -8.89 -14.52
CA ILE A 150 2.28 -9.84 -15.06
C ILE A 150 3.67 -9.23 -14.94
N LYS A 151 3.86 -8.01 -15.45
CA LYS A 151 5.18 -7.36 -15.37
C LYS A 151 5.61 -7.03 -13.93
N SER A 152 4.68 -6.83 -13.01
CA SER A 152 4.99 -6.72 -11.57
C SER A 152 5.50 -8.03 -10.99
N ALA A 153 4.90 -9.16 -11.37
CA ALA A 153 5.37 -10.48 -10.94
C ALA A 153 6.73 -10.85 -11.57
N VAL A 154 6.97 -10.48 -12.83
CA VAL A 154 8.29 -10.63 -13.47
C VAL A 154 9.33 -9.77 -12.76
N LEU A 155 9.05 -8.48 -12.51
CA LEU A 155 9.98 -7.61 -11.78
C LEU A 155 10.27 -8.17 -10.38
N TYR A 156 9.26 -8.71 -9.70
CA TYR A 156 9.46 -9.39 -8.42
C TYR A 156 10.46 -10.55 -8.54
N PHE A 157 10.28 -11.44 -9.54
CA PHE A 157 11.23 -12.51 -9.81
C PHE A 157 12.66 -11.98 -10.07
N GLU A 158 12.80 -10.96 -10.92
CA GLU A 158 14.11 -10.38 -11.25
C GLU A 158 14.84 -9.85 -10.02
N LEU A 159 14.13 -9.28 -9.04
CA LEU A 159 14.75 -8.83 -7.79
C LEU A 159 15.22 -9.99 -6.91
N GLU A 160 14.44 -11.08 -6.83
CA GLU A 160 14.85 -12.31 -6.13
C GLU A 160 16.02 -13.02 -6.82
N PHE A 161 16.11 -12.91 -8.15
CA PHE A 161 17.20 -13.45 -8.94
C PHE A 161 18.49 -12.62 -8.79
N LEU A 162 18.39 -11.30 -8.97
CA LEU A 162 19.54 -10.37 -8.90
C LEU A 162 20.11 -10.24 -7.49
N LYS A 163 19.25 -10.32 -6.48
CA LYS A 163 19.55 -10.08 -5.05
C LYS A 163 20.40 -8.82 -4.88
N PRO A 164 19.84 -7.63 -5.17
CA PRO A 164 20.62 -6.41 -5.29
C PRO A 164 21.36 -5.97 -4.01
N PHE A 165 20.94 -6.45 -2.84
CA PHE A 165 21.41 -6.00 -1.54
C PHE A 165 22.16 -7.09 -0.76
N LYS A 166 22.88 -6.67 0.28
CA LYS A 166 23.62 -7.59 1.16
C LYS A 166 22.69 -8.46 2.01
N GLU A 167 21.61 -7.89 2.53
CA GLU A 167 20.61 -8.60 3.33
C GLU A 167 19.19 -8.12 2.97
N TYR A 168 18.17 -8.84 3.43
CA TYR A 168 16.75 -8.50 3.28
C TYR A 168 16.23 -8.37 1.83
N ASN A 169 16.87 -9.02 0.86
CA ASN A 169 16.41 -9.03 -0.53
C ASN A 169 14.97 -9.53 -0.65
N GLY A 170 14.58 -10.59 0.06
CA GLY A 170 13.22 -11.11 0.01
C GLY A 170 12.17 -10.10 0.50
N ILE A 171 12.44 -9.41 1.61
CA ILE A 171 11.60 -8.32 2.12
C ILE A 171 11.46 -7.22 1.06
N MET A 172 12.58 -6.77 0.49
CA MET A 172 12.60 -5.71 -0.52
C MET A 172 11.80 -6.09 -1.77
N SER A 173 11.99 -7.32 -2.26
CA SER A 173 11.30 -7.86 -3.43
C SER A 173 9.78 -7.92 -3.22
N ARG A 174 9.32 -8.38 -2.05
CA ARG A 174 7.89 -8.44 -1.70
C ARG A 174 7.26 -7.07 -1.46
N LEU A 175 8.01 -6.16 -0.81
CA LEU A 175 7.61 -4.77 -0.66
C LEU A 175 7.45 -4.09 -2.02
N TRP A 176 8.40 -4.28 -2.95
CA TRP A 176 8.32 -3.72 -4.29
C TRP A 176 7.12 -4.26 -5.06
N PHE A 177 6.86 -5.57 -4.96
CA PHE A 177 5.68 -6.18 -5.56
C PHE A 177 4.40 -5.54 -5.04
N ASP A 178 4.27 -5.35 -3.72
CA ASP A 178 3.13 -4.66 -3.11
C ASP A 178 2.94 -3.24 -3.65
N MET A 179 4.02 -2.46 -3.77
CA MET A 179 3.96 -1.11 -4.31
C MET A 179 3.54 -1.09 -5.79
N LEU A 180 4.03 -2.03 -6.59
CA LEU A 180 3.68 -2.13 -8.00
C LEU A 180 2.22 -2.57 -8.20
N LEU A 181 1.69 -3.44 -7.34
CA LEU A 181 0.27 -3.76 -7.33
C LEU A 181 -0.59 -2.55 -6.95
N CYS A 182 -0.17 -1.78 -5.94
CA CYS A 182 -0.88 -0.55 -5.54
C CYS A 182 -0.92 0.47 -6.68
N ARG A 183 0.15 0.62 -7.47
CA ARG A 183 0.15 1.48 -8.65
C ARG A 183 -0.81 1.02 -9.75
N TRP A 184 -1.09 -0.27 -9.83
CA TRP A 184 -2.09 -0.79 -10.75
C TRP A 184 -3.51 -0.53 -10.23
N LYS A 185 -3.76 -0.87 -8.96
CA LYS A 185 -5.04 -0.66 -8.27
C LYS A 185 -4.83 -0.39 -6.78
N ASP A 186 -5.35 0.75 -6.30
CA ASP A 186 -5.19 1.19 -4.91
C ASP A 186 -5.77 0.22 -3.88
N LEU A 187 -6.70 -0.67 -4.26
CA LEU A 187 -7.26 -1.70 -3.38
C LEU A 187 -6.19 -2.63 -2.78
N PHE A 188 -5.03 -2.77 -3.43
CA PHE A 188 -3.92 -3.60 -2.91
C PHE A 188 -3.23 -2.98 -1.68
N LEU A 189 -3.58 -1.75 -1.30
CA LEU A 189 -3.31 -1.20 0.03
C LEU A 189 -4.05 -1.98 1.13
N LEU A 190 -5.22 -2.53 0.81
CA LEU A 190 -6.13 -3.20 1.74
C LEU A 190 -6.06 -4.73 1.70
N VAL A 191 -5.42 -5.29 0.67
CA VAL A 191 -5.32 -6.74 0.45
C VAL A 191 -3.90 -7.23 0.75
N SER A 192 -3.79 -8.19 1.67
CA SER A 192 -2.53 -8.86 2.00
C SER A 192 -2.32 -10.06 1.05
N VAL A 193 -1.58 -9.86 -0.04
CA VAL A 193 -1.32 -10.91 -1.03
C VAL A 193 -0.44 -12.03 -0.46
N HIS A 194 0.62 -11.66 0.25
CA HIS A 194 1.65 -12.58 0.76
C HIS A 194 1.14 -13.57 1.82
N ASP A 195 -0.04 -13.36 2.42
CA ASP A 195 -0.63 -14.28 3.40
C ASP A 195 -0.80 -15.69 2.82
N ASN A 196 -1.13 -15.79 1.53
CA ASN A 196 -1.29 -17.08 0.85
C ASN A 196 0.06 -17.76 0.57
N LEU A 197 1.16 -17.01 0.51
CA LEU A 197 2.51 -17.58 0.36
C LEU A 197 2.95 -18.28 1.64
N ILE A 198 2.59 -17.78 2.83
CA ILE A 198 2.90 -18.45 4.10
C ILE A 198 2.34 -19.89 4.10
N LYS A 199 1.11 -20.08 3.63
CA LYS A 199 0.46 -21.40 3.57
C LYS A 199 1.08 -22.34 2.54
N ARG A 200 1.78 -21.81 1.55
CA ARG A 200 2.39 -22.54 0.42
C ARG A 200 3.90 -22.31 0.39
N ARG A 201 4.52 -22.18 1.57
CA ARG A 201 5.90 -21.69 1.68
C ARG A 201 6.89 -22.60 0.97
N ASP A 202 6.74 -23.90 1.11
CA ASP A 202 7.64 -24.88 0.52
C ASP A 202 7.53 -24.86 -1.02
N GLU A 203 6.29 -24.83 -1.54
CA GLU A 203 6.04 -24.67 -2.98
C GLU A 203 6.61 -23.35 -3.51
N TYR A 204 6.43 -22.24 -2.77
CA TYR A 204 7.01 -20.94 -3.15
C TYR A 204 8.54 -20.99 -3.24
N ARG A 205 9.20 -21.61 -2.26
CA ARG A 205 10.66 -21.76 -2.23
C ARG A 205 11.15 -22.65 -3.37
N GLU A 206 10.47 -23.76 -3.63
CA GLU A 206 10.78 -24.70 -4.71
C GLU A 206 10.64 -24.01 -6.09
N VAL A 207 9.49 -23.39 -6.36
CA VAL A 207 9.23 -22.68 -7.61
C VAL A 207 10.25 -21.56 -7.84
N LEU A 208 10.60 -20.80 -6.79
CA LEU A 208 11.59 -19.74 -6.91
C LEU A 208 12.99 -20.31 -7.18
N TYR A 209 13.38 -21.38 -6.48
CA TYR A 209 14.67 -22.03 -6.68
C TYR A 209 14.83 -22.55 -8.11
N ASP A 210 13.83 -23.28 -8.62
CA ASP A 210 13.84 -23.83 -9.98
C ASP A 210 13.83 -22.73 -11.03
N ALA A 211 13.02 -21.69 -10.83
CA ALA A 211 12.98 -20.54 -11.74
C ALA A 211 14.33 -19.81 -11.80
N CYS A 212 14.99 -19.61 -10.66
CA CYS A 212 16.33 -19.01 -10.62
C CYS A 212 17.40 -19.91 -11.27
N LYS A 213 17.29 -21.24 -11.14
CA LYS A 213 18.23 -22.19 -11.73
C LYS A 213 18.10 -22.28 -13.25
N ILE A 214 16.86 -22.27 -13.76
CA ILE A 214 16.56 -22.42 -15.19
C ILE A 214 16.61 -21.06 -15.91
N GLY A 215 16.36 -19.96 -15.19
CA GLY A 215 16.24 -18.61 -15.76
C GLY A 215 14.86 -18.33 -16.37
N GLU A 216 13.86 -19.16 -16.07
CA GLU A 216 12.50 -19.01 -16.57
C GLU A 216 11.52 -18.70 -15.42
N CYS A 217 10.80 -17.58 -15.52
CA CYS A 217 9.91 -17.12 -14.46
C CYS A 217 8.43 -17.52 -14.66
N ASN A 218 8.08 -18.28 -15.70
CA ASN A 218 6.69 -18.58 -16.05
C ASN A 218 5.91 -19.20 -14.88
N ARG A 219 6.50 -20.22 -14.25
CA ARG A 219 5.87 -20.92 -13.11
C ARG A 219 5.76 -20.01 -11.88
N PHE A 220 6.77 -19.19 -11.64
CA PHE A 220 6.75 -18.19 -10.58
C PHE A 220 5.64 -17.15 -10.79
N VAL A 221 5.52 -16.61 -12.01
CA VAL A 221 4.47 -15.65 -12.38
C VAL A 221 3.08 -16.26 -12.18
N GLU A 222 2.88 -17.52 -12.59
CA GLU A 222 1.61 -18.23 -12.35
C GLU A 222 1.30 -18.39 -10.86
N LEU A 223 2.27 -18.79 -10.04
CA LEU A 223 2.11 -18.89 -8.59
C LEU A 223 1.74 -17.53 -7.96
N MET A 224 2.37 -16.44 -8.40
CA MET A 224 2.07 -15.10 -7.92
C MET A 224 0.67 -14.64 -8.31
N LEU A 225 0.24 -14.91 -9.55
CA LEU A 225 -1.12 -14.65 -10.01
C LEU A 225 -2.15 -15.44 -9.17
N GLU A 226 -1.89 -16.72 -8.90
CA GLU A 226 -2.78 -17.54 -8.05
C GLU A 226 -2.89 -16.99 -6.64
N THR A 227 -1.78 -16.50 -6.11
CA THR A 227 -1.69 -15.89 -4.77
C THR A 227 -2.51 -14.61 -4.69
N VAL A 228 -2.40 -13.75 -5.72
CA VAL A 228 -3.23 -12.55 -5.87
C VAL A 228 -4.72 -12.90 -5.98
N TYR A 229 -5.06 -13.87 -6.85
CA TYR A 229 -6.44 -14.33 -7.02
C TYR A 229 -7.03 -14.85 -5.70
N LYS A 230 -6.32 -15.72 -4.99
CA LYS A 230 -6.75 -16.25 -3.69
C LYS A 230 -6.91 -15.13 -2.65
N ALA A 231 -6.01 -14.15 -2.64
CA ALA A 231 -6.11 -13.00 -1.73
C ALA A 231 -7.37 -12.17 -1.98
N LEU A 232 -7.70 -11.89 -3.25
CA LEU A 232 -8.90 -11.16 -3.64
C LEU A 232 -10.17 -11.94 -3.30
N LYS A 233 -10.19 -13.25 -3.61
CA LYS A 233 -11.34 -14.12 -3.28
C LYS A 233 -11.60 -14.18 -1.77
N ASN A 234 -10.54 -14.23 -0.97
CA ASN A 234 -10.62 -14.30 0.49
C ASN A 234 -10.89 -12.94 1.15
N ALA A 235 -10.78 -11.81 0.43
CA ALA A 235 -11.05 -10.48 0.96
C ALA A 235 -12.51 -10.31 1.43
N ASP A 236 -13.40 -11.20 1.01
CA ASP A 236 -14.81 -11.28 1.42
C ASP A 236 -15.01 -11.94 2.81
N ILE A 237 -14.22 -12.98 3.11
CA ILE A 237 -14.50 -13.93 4.20
C ILE A 237 -14.20 -13.33 5.58
N HIS A 238 -13.26 -12.40 5.68
CA HIS A 238 -12.89 -11.77 6.95
C HIS A 238 -13.95 -10.79 7.51
N ASN A 239 -15.07 -10.59 6.80
CA ASN A 239 -16.20 -9.76 7.25
C ASN A 239 -17.51 -10.54 7.45
N ALA A 240 -17.56 -11.86 7.25
CA ALA A 240 -18.75 -12.70 7.51
C ALA A 240 -18.72 -13.40 8.89
N GLY A 241 -17.68 -13.15 9.70
CA GLY A 241 -17.38 -13.89 10.92
C GLY A 241 -17.56 -13.14 12.25
N SER A 242 -18.18 -11.96 12.28
CA SER A 242 -18.67 -11.39 13.55
C SER A 242 -19.95 -12.11 13.96
N LYS A 243 -19.81 -13.37 14.42
CA LYS A 243 -20.79 -13.97 15.32
C LYS A 243 -20.68 -13.23 16.65
N VAL A 244 -21.34 -12.07 16.75
CA VAL A 244 -21.75 -11.56 18.04
C VAL A 244 -22.80 -12.54 18.53
N ALA A 245 -22.49 -13.21 19.65
CA ALA A 245 -23.42 -14.05 20.36
C ALA A 245 -24.75 -13.30 20.54
N GLU A 246 -25.84 -14.00 20.24
CA GLU A 246 -27.21 -13.57 20.53
C GLU A 246 -27.28 -13.02 21.96
N PRO A 247 -27.71 -11.76 22.17
CA PRO A 247 -28.21 -11.37 23.47
C PRO A 247 -29.59 -12.00 23.61
N LYS A 248 -29.67 -12.99 24.51
CA LYS A 248 -30.90 -13.59 25.02
C LYS A 248 -31.94 -12.51 25.30
N SER A 249 -33.12 -12.75 24.76
CA SER A 249 -34.39 -12.08 25.07
C SER A 249 -34.55 -11.80 26.56
N ILE A 250 -34.64 -10.52 26.94
CA ILE A 250 -35.43 -10.10 28.11
C ILE A 250 -36.37 -9.01 27.64
N ASN A 251 -37.63 -9.39 27.51
CA ASN A 251 -38.76 -8.49 27.32
C ASN A 251 -38.81 -7.46 28.46
N LYS A 252 -38.79 -6.16 28.12
CA LYS A 252 -39.62 -5.19 28.86
C LYS A 252 -40.01 -4.02 27.96
N SER A 253 -41.29 -4.07 27.62
CA SER A 253 -42.13 -3.07 26.98
C SER A 253 -41.98 -1.67 27.58
N TYR A 254 -41.90 -0.64 26.73
CA TYR A 254 -42.62 0.62 26.91
C TYR A 254 -43.00 1.20 25.54
N LYS A 255 -44.18 1.81 25.52
CA LYS A 255 -45.00 2.30 24.39
C LYS A 255 -44.50 3.65 23.85
N ASN A 256 -44.83 3.90 22.56
CA ASN A 256 -45.34 5.12 21.89
C ASN A 256 -44.67 6.49 22.23
N GLU A 257 -44.45 7.45 21.33
CA GLU A 257 -45.18 7.93 20.14
C GLU A 257 -44.30 9.01 19.44
N ASP A 258 -44.49 9.14 18.12
CA ASP A 258 -44.40 10.34 17.26
C ASP A 258 -43.11 11.14 16.95
N MET A 259 -43.08 11.55 15.67
CA MET A 259 -42.51 12.73 15.01
C MET A 259 -41.27 12.63 14.09
N ASP A 260 -41.61 12.82 12.81
CA ASP A 260 -40.99 13.71 11.82
C ASP A 260 -39.92 13.14 10.88
N GLU A 261 -40.38 12.71 9.69
CA GLU A 261 -39.54 12.27 8.57
C GLU A 261 -39.73 13.23 7.38
N SER A 262 -38.94 14.31 7.36
CA SER A 262 -38.52 14.91 6.10
C SER A 262 -37.17 15.59 6.28
N VAL A 263 -36.13 15.10 5.59
CA VAL A 263 -35.16 15.87 4.78
C VAL A 263 -34.26 14.85 4.07
N THR A 264 -34.35 14.86 2.75
CA THR A 264 -33.48 14.12 1.82
C THR A 264 -32.01 14.55 1.96
N VAL A 265 -31.15 13.68 2.48
CA VAL A 265 -29.69 13.93 2.51
C VAL A 265 -29.08 13.51 1.18
N LYS A 266 -28.78 14.51 0.33
CA LYS A 266 -27.95 14.35 -0.87
C LYS A 266 -26.55 13.88 -0.44
N ALA A 267 -26.07 12.80 -1.05
CA ALA A 267 -24.74 12.25 -0.80
C ALA A 267 -23.64 13.29 -1.10
N THR A 268 -22.99 13.79 -0.06
CA THR A 268 -21.89 14.75 -0.17
C THR A 268 -20.58 14.01 -0.45
N SER A 269 -19.85 14.44 -1.49
CA SER A 269 -18.59 13.79 -1.89
C SER A 269 -17.49 13.93 -0.82
N SER A 270 -16.59 12.93 -0.71
CA SER A 270 -15.43 12.93 0.21
C SER A 270 -14.58 14.20 0.14
N PHE A 271 -14.41 14.76 -1.07
CA PHE A 271 -13.66 16.00 -1.29
C PHE A 271 -14.34 17.22 -0.68
N THR A 272 -15.66 17.27 -0.73
CA THR A 272 -16.46 18.35 -0.14
C THR A 272 -16.39 18.31 1.38
N ASN A 273 -16.46 17.13 1.99
CA ASN A 273 -16.33 16.99 3.45
C ASN A 273 -14.95 17.42 3.95
N LYS A 274 -13.88 17.00 3.25
CA LYS A 274 -12.51 17.41 3.56
C LYS A 274 -12.28 18.92 3.39
N LEU A 275 -12.92 19.52 2.38
CA LEU A 275 -12.90 20.98 2.20
C LEU A 275 -13.55 21.69 3.39
N LEU A 276 -14.74 21.25 3.81
CA LEU A 276 -15.49 21.86 4.91
C LEU A 276 -14.78 21.75 6.25
N GLU A 277 -14.15 20.60 6.53
CA GLU A 277 -13.35 20.39 7.74
C GLU A 277 -12.17 21.37 7.81
N VAL A 278 -11.45 21.54 6.69
CA VAL A 278 -10.29 22.43 6.62
C VAL A 278 -10.67 23.92 6.64
N MET A 279 -11.85 24.26 6.12
CA MET A 279 -12.37 25.63 6.17
C MET A 279 -12.80 26.02 7.59
N GLY A 280 -13.29 25.08 8.39
CA GLY A 280 -13.88 25.38 9.69
C GLY A 280 -14.98 26.45 9.57
N ASP A 281 -15.04 27.35 10.54
CA ASP A 281 -15.97 28.50 10.55
C ASP A 281 -15.30 29.80 10.06
N GLU A 282 -14.16 29.70 9.37
CA GLU A 282 -13.35 30.85 8.95
C GLU A 282 -13.65 31.31 7.50
N VAL A 283 -13.35 32.59 7.22
CA VAL A 283 -13.48 33.19 5.89
C VAL A 283 -12.13 33.23 5.18
N LEU A 284 -11.92 32.30 4.24
CA LEU A 284 -10.60 31.99 3.68
C LEU A 284 -10.51 32.27 2.19
N SER A 285 -9.33 32.68 1.74
CA SER A 285 -8.97 32.74 0.33
C SER A 285 -8.67 31.35 -0.24
N THR A 286 -8.71 31.22 -1.57
CA THR A 286 -8.31 29.97 -2.25
C THR A 286 -6.93 29.46 -1.83
N ASN A 287 -5.95 30.36 -1.63
CA ASN A 287 -4.59 29.95 -1.31
C ASN A 287 -4.48 29.41 0.12
N GLU A 288 -5.19 30.01 1.08
CA GLU A 288 -5.22 29.54 2.47
C GLU A 288 -5.87 28.15 2.57
N ILE A 289 -6.97 27.94 1.86
CA ILE A 289 -7.65 26.63 1.81
C ILE A 289 -6.74 25.58 1.17
N MET A 290 -6.11 25.91 0.02
CA MET A 290 -5.18 25.00 -0.65
C MET A 290 -3.97 24.64 0.21
N LEU A 291 -3.41 25.61 0.95
CA LEU A 291 -2.29 25.38 1.85
C LEU A 291 -2.65 24.36 2.94
N ARG A 292 -3.82 24.52 3.57
CA ARG A 292 -4.30 23.58 4.61
C ARG A 292 -4.65 22.20 4.05
N LEU A 293 -5.10 22.12 2.81
CA LEU A 293 -5.31 20.84 2.11
C LEU A 293 -4.01 20.19 1.61
N GLY A 294 -2.86 20.86 1.73
CA GLY A 294 -1.59 20.39 1.18
C GLY A 294 -1.56 20.34 -0.36
N MET A 295 -2.36 21.19 -1.02
CA MET A 295 -2.51 21.22 -2.47
C MET A 295 -1.74 22.37 -3.10
N THR A 296 -1.09 22.10 -4.23
CA THR A 296 -0.37 23.11 -5.03
C THR A 296 -1.04 23.39 -6.38
N HIS A 297 -1.86 22.47 -6.90
CA HIS A 297 -2.48 22.61 -8.22
C HIS A 297 -3.90 23.22 -8.18
N LYS A 298 -3.99 24.52 -8.47
CA LYS A 298 -5.23 25.34 -8.38
C LYS A 298 -6.39 24.90 -9.28
N PRO A 299 -6.18 24.43 -10.53
CA PRO A 299 -7.26 23.92 -11.36
C PRO A 299 -7.94 22.68 -10.75
N THR A 300 -7.16 21.73 -10.22
CA THR A 300 -7.69 20.53 -9.56
C THR A 300 -8.46 20.88 -8.29
N PHE A 301 -7.94 21.82 -7.50
CA PHE A 301 -8.64 22.32 -6.32
C PHE A 301 -10.01 22.90 -6.66
N ARG A 302 -10.10 23.75 -7.69
CA ARG A 302 -11.39 24.33 -8.11
C ARG A 302 -12.38 23.28 -8.60
N LYS A 303 -11.92 22.37 -9.48
CA LYS A 303 -12.77 21.35 -10.10
C LYS A 303 -13.32 20.34 -9.08
N ASN A 304 -12.47 19.87 -8.17
CA ASN A 304 -12.80 18.70 -7.34
C ASN A 304 -13.26 19.09 -5.93
N TYR A 305 -12.94 20.29 -5.44
CA TYR A 305 -13.25 20.72 -4.08
C TYR A 305 -14.19 21.92 -4.09
N LEU A 306 -13.70 23.05 -4.60
CA LEU A 306 -14.36 24.34 -4.36
C LEU A 306 -15.67 24.50 -5.15
N ASN A 307 -15.67 24.25 -6.46
CA ASN A 307 -16.88 24.42 -7.28
C ASN A 307 -18.00 23.45 -6.86
N PRO A 308 -17.73 22.15 -6.63
CA PRO A 308 -18.76 21.25 -6.11
C PRO A 308 -19.36 21.71 -4.79
N ALA A 309 -18.55 22.27 -3.87
CA ALA A 309 -19.03 22.77 -2.58
C ALA A 309 -19.91 24.03 -2.72
N ILE A 310 -19.64 24.88 -3.71
CA ILE A 310 -20.46 26.05 -4.02
C ILE A 310 -21.77 25.62 -4.70
N GLU A 311 -21.69 24.71 -5.67
CA GLU A 311 -22.86 24.19 -6.41
C GLU A 311 -23.82 23.41 -5.50
N THR A 312 -23.30 22.76 -4.46
CA THR A 312 -24.09 22.04 -3.44
C THR A 312 -24.54 22.93 -2.29
N GLY A 313 -24.22 24.23 -2.32
CA GLY A 313 -24.67 25.18 -1.31
C GLY A 313 -24.02 25.00 0.06
N LEU A 314 -22.85 24.38 0.13
CA LEU A 314 -22.11 24.15 1.38
C LEU A 314 -21.05 25.23 1.65
N VAL A 315 -20.64 25.95 0.60
CA VAL A 315 -19.67 27.03 0.66
C VAL A 315 -20.19 28.22 -0.15
N GLU A 316 -20.13 29.42 0.40
CA GLU A 316 -20.45 30.65 -0.33
C GLU A 316 -19.25 31.54 -0.60
N MET A 317 -19.34 32.28 -1.70
CA MET A 317 -18.42 33.35 -2.07
C MET A 317 -18.77 34.62 -1.31
N THR A 318 -17.77 35.31 -0.75
CA THR A 318 -17.99 36.62 -0.11
C THR A 318 -18.26 37.74 -1.10
N LEU A 319 -17.82 37.59 -2.36
CA LEU A 319 -18.07 38.53 -3.45
C LEU A 319 -18.75 37.82 -4.64
N PRO A 320 -20.05 37.48 -4.56
CA PRO A 320 -20.73 36.70 -5.59
C PRO A 320 -20.78 37.41 -6.95
N GLY A 321 -20.91 38.75 -6.98
CA GLY A 321 -20.90 39.54 -8.22
C GLY A 321 -19.53 39.70 -8.89
N LYS A 322 -18.43 39.26 -8.24
CA LYS A 322 -17.06 39.36 -8.77
C LYS A 322 -16.28 38.06 -8.52
N PRO A 323 -16.66 36.92 -9.13
CA PRO A 323 -16.10 35.59 -8.85
C PRO A 323 -14.59 35.46 -9.15
N ARG A 324 -14.06 36.30 -10.04
CA ARG A 324 -12.63 36.35 -10.40
C ARG A 324 -11.83 37.41 -9.63
N SER A 325 -12.42 38.04 -8.60
CA SER A 325 -11.73 39.04 -7.78
C SER A 325 -10.50 38.44 -7.09
N ARG A 326 -9.39 39.19 -7.07
CA ARG A 326 -8.19 38.83 -6.28
C ARG A 326 -8.46 38.81 -4.77
N HIS A 327 -9.53 39.49 -4.33
CA HIS A 327 -9.97 39.54 -2.94
C HIS A 327 -11.12 38.56 -2.64
N GLN A 328 -11.42 37.63 -3.57
CA GLN A 328 -12.46 36.63 -3.34
C GLN A 328 -12.09 35.71 -2.18
N ARG A 329 -13.01 35.54 -1.24
CA ARG A 329 -12.91 34.61 -0.13
C ARG A 329 -14.16 33.73 -0.08
N TYR A 330 -14.06 32.65 0.67
CA TYR A 330 -15.07 31.61 0.78
C TYR A 330 -15.31 31.31 2.24
N LYS A 331 -16.56 31.08 2.60
CA LYS A 331 -16.94 30.63 3.93
C LYS A 331 -17.97 29.52 3.84
N LYS A 332 -18.00 28.66 4.85
CA LYS A 332 -19.01 27.62 4.99
C LYS A 332 -20.39 28.25 5.18
N ILE A 333 -21.40 27.67 4.55
CA ILE A 333 -22.81 27.98 4.85
C ILE A 333 -23.20 27.07 6.04
N SER A 334 -23.63 27.68 7.13
CA SER A 334 -24.07 26.97 8.35
C SER A 334 -25.44 26.34 8.18
#